data_AF-A0A087V003-F1
#
_entry.id   AF-A0A087V003-F1
#
_cell.length_a   1.000
_cell.length_b   1.000
_cell.length_c   1.000
_cell.angle_alpha   90.00
_cell.angle_beta   90.00
_cell.angle_gamma   90.00
#
_symmetry.space_group_name_H-M   'P 1'
#
loop_
_entity.id
_entity.type
_entity.pdbx_description
1 polymer ?
#
loop_
_entity_poly.entity_id
_entity_poly.type
_entity_poly.pdbx_seq_one_letter_code
_entity_poly.pdbx_strand_id
1 'polypeptide(L)'
;MRPVGNATPQARLRKLLENELFDRVRKEYPDALLKVEVVEGNVTATNLGLNEKDYAKVNSVSTVFHCAATVRFEDDPKNILSVNLLGVHNL
;
A
#
# COMPACT_ATOMS: atom_id res chain seq x y z
N MET A 1 -1.09 1.55 -3.15
CA MET A 1 -1.01 1.00 -4.52
C MET A 1 -0.72 2.14 -5.51
N ARG A 2 0.41 2.19 -6.23
CA ARG A 2 0.80 3.37 -7.05
C ARG A 2 -0.26 3.69 -8.13
N PRO A 3 -0.78 4.93 -8.25
CA PRO A 3 -1.79 5.27 -9.26
C PRO A 3 -1.34 4.89 -10.68
N VAL A 4 -2.26 4.34 -11.48
CA VAL A 4 -2.03 4.01 -12.90
C VAL A 4 -3.31 4.34 -13.67
N GLY A 5 -3.23 5.36 -14.54
CA GLY A 5 -4.39 5.86 -15.28
C GLY A 5 -5.51 6.34 -14.34
N ASN A 6 -6.77 6.11 -14.75
CA ASN A 6 -7.96 6.57 -14.02
C ASN A 6 -8.56 5.51 -13.07
N ALA A 7 -7.85 4.42 -12.80
CA ALA A 7 -8.39 3.34 -11.96
C ALA A 7 -8.24 3.68 -10.46
N THR A 8 -9.34 3.59 -9.72
CA THR A 8 -9.34 3.82 -8.27
C THR A 8 -8.53 2.74 -7.52
N PRO A 9 -7.97 3.05 -6.34
CA PRO A 9 -7.28 2.07 -5.51
C PRO A 9 -8.12 0.81 -5.25
N GLN A 10 -9.41 0.97 -5.00
CA GLN A 10 -10.35 -0.12 -4.73
C GLN A 10 -10.56 -1.02 -5.96
N ALA A 11 -10.74 -0.42 -7.15
CA ALA A 11 -10.87 -1.18 -8.38
C ALA A 11 -9.60 -1.99 -8.68
N ARG A 12 -8.43 -1.44 -8.36
CA ARG A 12 -7.15 -2.11 -8.54
C ARG A 12 -6.90 -3.21 -7.52
N LEU A 13 -7.28 -3.00 -6.26
CA LEU A 13 -7.24 -4.06 -5.25
C LEU A 13 -8.13 -5.24 -5.68
N ARG A 14 -9.37 -4.98 -6.13
CA ARG A 14 -10.25 -6.02 -6.63
C ARG A 14 -9.61 -6.82 -7.76
N LYS A 15 -9.08 -6.13 -8.78
CA LYS A 15 -8.39 -6.79 -9.91
C LYS A 15 -7.17 -7.61 -9.47
N LEU A 16 -6.41 -7.13 -8.48
CA LEU A 16 -5.28 -7.87 -7.91
C LEU A 16 -5.77 -9.15 -7.23
N LEU A 17 -6.82 -9.05 -6.42
CA LEU A 17 -7.41 -10.17 -5.68
C LEU A 17 -8.20 -11.13 -6.57
N GLU A 18 -8.47 -10.79 -7.84
CA GLU A 18 -9.02 -11.68 -8.88
C GLU A 18 -7.94 -12.49 -9.61
N ASN A 19 -6.66 -12.17 -9.44
CA ASN A 19 -5.56 -12.90 -10.08
C ASN A 19 -5.53 -14.38 -9.64
N GLU A 20 -5.09 -15.26 -10.54
CA GLU A 20 -4.98 -16.72 -10.32
C GLU A 20 -4.09 -17.08 -9.12
N LEU A 21 -3.13 -16.22 -8.77
CA LEU A 21 -2.31 -16.34 -7.55
C LEU A 21 -3.15 -16.54 -6.27
N PHE A 22 -4.38 -16.03 -6.24
CA PHE A 22 -5.28 -16.15 -5.10
C PHE A 22 -6.38 -17.21 -5.28
N ASP A 23 -6.37 -18.01 -6.36
CA ASP A 23 -7.41 -19.03 -6.62
C ASP A 23 -7.58 -20.02 -5.47
N ARG A 24 -6.46 -20.54 -4.97
CA ARG A 24 -6.47 -21.50 -3.87
C ARG A 24 -7.12 -20.90 -2.62
N VAL A 25 -6.78 -19.65 -2.28
CA VAL A 25 -7.36 -18.95 -1.12
C VAL A 25 -8.86 -18.71 -1.35
N ARG A 26 -9.27 -18.26 -2.55
CA ARG A 26 -10.70 -18.06 -2.86
C ARG A 26 -11.51 -19.36 -2.76
N LYS A 27 -10.92 -20.50 -3.14
CA LYS A 27 -11.58 -21.81 -3.12
C LYS A 27 -11.63 -22.42 -1.72
N GLU A 28 -10.50 -22.40 -0.99
CA GLU A 28 -10.39 -23.05 0.32
C GLU A 28 -10.89 -22.14 1.47
N TYR A 29 -10.77 -20.82 1.32
CA TYR A 29 -11.06 -19.82 2.36
C TYR A 29 -11.70 -18.55 1.75
N PRO A 30 -12.95 -18.62 1.27
CA PRO A 30 -13.58 -17.53 0.52
C PRO A 30 -13.61 -16.18 1.29
N ASP A 31 -13.76 -16.23 2.61
CA ASP A 31 -13.83 -15.03 3.46
C ASP A 31 -12.44 -14.43 3.76
N ALA A 32 -11.35 -15.17 3.50
CA ALA A 32 -10.00 -14.74 3.87
C ALA A 32 -9.50 -13.53 3.07
N LEU A 33 -10.15 -13.15 1.97
CA LEU A 33 -9.81 -11.93 1.24
C LEU A 33 -10.63 -10.71 1.68
N LEU A 34 -11.71 -10.91 2.43
CA LEU A 34 -12.54 -9.81 2.97
C LEU A 34 -11.79 -8.95 3.99
N LYS A 35 -10.75 -9.50 4.63
CA LYS A 35 -9.86 -8.78 5.56
C LYS A 35 -8.87 -7.84 4.86
N VAL A 36 -8.79 -7.85 3.54
CA VAL A 36 -7.83 -7.04 2.79
C VAL A 36 -8.47 -5.71 2.42
N GLU A 37 -7.90 -4.62 2.93
CA GLU A 37 -8.36 -3.28 2.66
C GLU A 37 -7.24 -2.44 2.04
N VAL A 38 -7.63 -1.53 1.14
CA VAL A 38 -6.72 -0.58 0.51
C VAL A 38 -6.96 0.81 1.09
N VAL A 39 -5.86 1.45 1.46
CA VAL A 39 -5.82 2.84 1.88
C VAL A 39 -4.94 3.60 0.88
N GLU A 40 -5.37 4.79 0.48
CA GLU A 40 -4.60 5.67 -0.39
C GLU A 40 -3.67 6.54 0.45
N GLY A 41 -2.38 6.55 0.09
CA GLY A 41 -1.35 7.28 0.82
C GLY A 41 -0.03 7.36 0.07
N ASN A 42 0.87 8.18 0.58
CA ASN A 42 2.22 8.39 0.10
C ASN A 42 3.22 8.41 1.27
N VAL A 43 4.17 7.48 1.27
CA VAL A 43 5.19 7.34 2.33
C VAL A 43 6.10 8.56 2.47
N THR A 44 6.26 9.37 1.42
CA THR A 44 7.08 10.59 1.47
C THR A 44 6.34 11.78 2.08
N ALA A 45 5.04 11.66 2.35
CA ALA A 45 4.21 12.73 2.90
C ALA A 45 4.03 12.56 4.42
N THR A 46 3.79 13.68 5.10
CA THR A 46 3.40 13.69 6.52
C THR A 46 2.16 12.81 6.74
N ASN A 47 2.13 12.08 7.86
CA ASN A 47 1.05 11.14 8.19
C ASN A 47 0.77 10.13 7.06
N LEU A 48 1.81 9.77 6.30
CA LEU A 48 1.75 8.88 5.14
C LEU A 48 0.78 9.36 4.04
N GLY A 49 0.47 10.66 4.01
CA GLY A 49 -0.51 11.25 3.08
C GLY A 49 -1.95 10.75 3.29
N LEU A 50 -2.25 10.22 4.48
CA LEU A 50 -3.57 9.69 4.82
C LEU A 50 -4.53 10.80 5.23
N ASN A 51 -5.82 10.59 4.96
CA ASN A 51 -6.87 11.36 5.62
C ASN A 51 -7.02 10.92 7.10
N GLU A 52 -7.71 11.72 7.90
CA GLU A 52 -7.83 11.48 9.36
C GLU A 52 -8.42 10.11 9.72
N LYS A 53 -9.45 9.67 8.96
CA LYS A 53 -10.11 8.38 9.21
C LYS A 53 -9.17 7.21 8.96
N ASP A 54 -8.47 7.24 7.83
CA ASP A 54 -7.53 6.20 7.46
C ASP A 54 -6.28 6.22 8.33
N TYR A 55 -5.82 7.41 8.73
CA TYR A 55 -4.73 7.56 9.68
C TYR A 55 -5.06 6.94 11.03
N ALA A 56 -6.26 7.20 11.59
CA ALA A 56 -6.68 6.59 12.85
C ALA A 56 -6.71 5.06 12.78
N LYS A 57 -7.13 4.50 11.64
CA LYS A 57 -7.10 3.06 11.39
C LYS A 57 -5.69 2.52 11.36
N VAL A 58 -4.80 3.11 10.56
CA VAL A 58 -3.39 2.68 10.45
C VAL A 58 -2.66 2.84 11.78
N ASN A 59 -2.93 3.89 12.55
CA ASN A 59 -2.32 4.11 13.86
C ASN A 59 -2.76 3.10 14.94
N SER A 60 -3.81 2.30 14.67
CA SER A 60 -4.29 1.26 15.59
C SER A 60 -3.73 -0.14 15.32
N VAL A 61 -2.83 -0.29 14.33
CA VAL A 61 -2.26 -1.60 13.97
C VAL A 61 -1.23 -2.06 15.00
N SER A 62 -1.15 -3.38 15.24
CA SER A 62 -0.17 -3.97 16.16
C SER A 62 1.18 -4.28 15.50
N THR A 63 1.23 -4.33 14.17
CA THR A 63 2.43 -4.72 13.42
C THR A 63 2.42 -4.08 12.04
N VAL A 64 3.57 -3.59 11.60
CA VAL A 64 3.76 -2.96 10.28
C VAL A 64 4.77 -3.78 9.47
N PHE A 65 4.39 -4.18 8.26
CA PHE A 65 5.29 -4.72 7.25
C PHE A 65 5.60 -3.65 6.22
N HIS A 66 6.77 -3.02 6.29
CA HIS A 66 7.15 -1.94 5.39
C HIS A 66 7.86 -2.46 4.14
N CYS A 67 7.10 -2.60 3.05
CA CYS A 67 7.63 -3.04 1.75
C CYS A 67 7.64 -1.92 0.69
N ALA A 68 7.37 -0.68 1.08
CA ALA A 68 7.31 0.45 0.15
C ALA A 68 8.73 1.01 -0.08
N ALA A 69 9.22 0.92 -1.32
CA ALA A 69 10.51 1.47 -1.72
C ALA A 69 10.50 1.85 -3.20
N THR A 70 11.45 2.67 -3.62
CA THR A 70 11.89 2.74 -5.02
C THR A 70 13.18 1.94 -5.19
N VAL A 71 13.22 1.10 -6.23
CA VAL A 71 14.37 0.24 -6.57
C VAL A 71 14.96 0.59 -7.94
N ARG A 72 14.53 1.72 -8.52
CA ARG A 72 15.10 2.23 -9.76
C ARG A 72 16.42 2.92 -9.46
N PHE A 73 17.48 2.48 -10.12
CA PHE A 73 18.83 3.00 -9.91
C PHE A 73 19.02 4.37 -10.57
N GLU A 74 18.19 4.69 -11.55
CA GLU A 74 18.21 5.93 -12.32
C GLU A 74 17.34 7.04 -11.71
N ASP A 75 16.66 6.77 -10.58
CA ASP A 75 15.89 7.80 -9.87
C ASP A 75 16.84 8.86 -9.28
N ASP A 76 16.37 10.12 -9.22
CA ASP A 76 17.13 11.20 -8.58
C ASP A 76 17.48 10.83 -7.11
N PRO A 77 18.73 11.08 -6.65
CA PRO A 77 19.14 10.73 -5.30
C PRO A 77 18.24 11.28 -4.20
N LYS A 78 17.67 12.49 -4.37
CA LYS A 78 16.74 13.06 -3.40
C LYS A 78 15.43 12.27 -3.35
N ASN A 79 14.95 11.78 -4.49
CA ASN A 79 13.77 10.91 -4.53
C ASN A 79 14.05 9.58 -3.83
N ILE A 80 15.21 8.96 -4.08
CA ILE A 80 15.60 7.71 -3.41
C ILE A 80 15.67 7.91 -1.91
N LEU A 81 16.30 8.98 -1.43
CA LEU A 81 16.35 9.33 -0.01
C LEU A 81 14.95 9.60 0.56
N SER A 82 14.10 10.32 -0.17
CA SER A 82 12.75 10.65 0.30
C SER A 82 11.89 9.39 0.47
N VAL A 83 11.96 8.44 -0.46
CA VAL A 83 11.15 7.22 -0.41
C VAL A 83 11.75 6.18 0.55
N ASN A 84 13.03 5.87 0.40
CA ASN A 84 13.63 4.71 1.06
C ASN A 84 14.19 5.01 2.45
N LEU A 85 14.53 6.27 2.75
CA LEU A 85 15.03 6.68 4.06
C LEU A 85 13.96 7.44 4.83
N LEU A 86 13.48 8.58 4.29
CA LEU A 86 12.48 9.39 4.99
C LEU A 86 11.13 8.68 5.08
N GLY A 87 10.76 7.89 4.06
CA GLY A 87 9.55 7.07 4.10
C GLY A 87 9.54 6.04 5.23
N VAL A 88 10.70 5.54 5.66
CA VAL A 88 10.84 4.65 6.83
C VAL A 88 10.69 5.45 8.12
N HIS A 89 11.24 6.66 8.17
CA HIS A 89 11.11 7.55 9.34
C HIS A 89 9.67 8.03 9.58
N ASN A 90 8.86 8.12 8.52
CA ASN A 90 7.47 8.60 8.60
C ASN A 90 6.46 7.53 9.09
N LEU A 91 6.89 6.29 9.30
CA LEU A 91 6.07 5.21 9.87
C LEU A 91 6.02 5.29 11.40
#